data_AF-A0A2V9HM67-F1
#
_entry.id   AF-A0A2V9HM67-F1
#
_cell.length_a   1.000
_cell.length_b   1.000
_cell.length_c   1.000
_cell.angle_alpha   90.00
_cell.angle_beta   90.00
_cell.angle_gamma   90.00
#
_symmetry.space_group_name_H-M   'P 1'
#
loop_
_entity.id
_entity.type
_entity.pdbx_description
1 polymer ?
#
loop_
_entity_poly.entity_id
_entity_poly.type
_entity_poly.pdbx_seq_one_letter_code
_entity_poly.pdbx_strand_id
1 'polypeptide(L)'
;MACLAGFPSLFIPGAARATVLQTSAQTPNAFHWVHPASDPKLWKEILQKLNEELTPDQATPEKSGIDVYGYKYLQKVGAFDHSALVILDHRPAKEVSKDNEWNVYYSAFNLDLTTGRKSSIEHAEQLWHWKFVKLARFDPLRLRT
;
A
#
# COMPACT_ATOMS: atom_id res chain seq x y z
N MET A 1 70.69 34.90 -40.08
CA MET A 1 70.76 35.32 -38.66
C MET A 1 69.37 35.23 -38.08
N ALA A 2 69.24 34.59 -36.93
CA ALA A 2 68.00 34.16 -36.31
C ALA A 2 67.18 35.32 -35.72
N CYS A 3 65.85 35.23 -35.82
CA CYS A 3 64.92 35.97 -34.97
C CYS A 3 63.90 34.99 -34.36
N LEU A 4 63.66 35.22 -33.08
CA LEU A 4 63.05 34.36 -32.08
C LEU A 4 61.53 34.50 -31.97
N ALA A 5 60.95 33.44 -31.41
CA ALA A 5 59.86 33.41 -30.43
C ALA A 5 58.41 33.74 -30.86
N GLY A 6 57.50 32.88 -30.39
CA GLY A 6 56.08 33.20 -30.24
C GLY A 6 55.18 31.97 -30.30
N PHE A 7 55.07 31.22 -29.19
CA PHE A 7 53.97 30.28 -28.98
C PHE A 7 52.70 31.07 -28.61
N PRO A 8 51.59 30.95 -29.33
CA PRO A 8 50.30 31.26 -28.76
C PRO A 8 49.70 29.97 -28.18
N SER A 9 49.76 29.83 -26.85
CA SER A 9 48.92 28.90 -26.11
C SER A 9 47.46 29.32 -26.30
N LEU A 10 46.72 28.55 -27.10
CA LEU A 10 45.27 28.63 -27.17
C LEU A 10 44.68 28.07 -25.88
N PHE A 11 44.33 28.96 -24.96
CA PHE A 11 43.41 28.64 -23.86
C PHE A 11 42.04 28.33 -24.47
N ILE A 12 41.66 27.05 -24.46
CA ILE A 12 40.30 26.62 -24.77
C ILE A 12 39.45 26.90 -23.51
N PRO A 13 38.42 27.75 -23.57
CA PRO A 13 37.51 27.91 -22.45
C PRO A 13 36.75 26.59 -22.25
N GLY A 14 36.86 26.03 -21.04
CA GLY A 14 36.14 24.83 -20.64
C GLY A 14 34.65 25.02 -20.82
N ALA A 15 34.04 24.21 -21.68
CA ALA A 15 32.61 24.09 -21.77
C ALA A 15 32.10 23.56 -20.43
N ALA A 16 31.53 24.44 -19.60
CA ALA A 16 30.75 24.05 -18.44
C ALA A 16 29.61 23.16 -18.95
N ARG A 17 29.73 21.85 -18.73
CA ARG A 17 28.62 20.92 -18.90
C ARG A 17 27.55 21.37 -17.92
N ALA A 18 26.49 21.99 -18.44
CA ALA A 18 25.26 22.14 -17.70
C ALA A 18 24.77 20.73 -17.38
N THR A 19 24.92 20.33 -16.11
CA THR A 19 24.28 19.13 -15.59
C THR A 19 22.78 19.40 -15.68
N VAL A 20 22.14 18.88 -16.72
CA VAL A 20 20.68 18.78 -16.75
C VAL A 20 20.32 17.93 -15.56
N LEU A 21 19.80 18.58 -14.51
CA LEU A 21 19.12 17.90 -13.42
C LEU A 21 18.01 17.09 -14.10
N GLN A 22 18.26 15.79 -14.27
CA GLN A 22 17.22 14.81 -14.51
C GLN A 22 16.34 14.86 -13.27
N THR A 23 15.37 15.78 -13.29
CA THR A 23 14.19 15.68 -12.47
C THR A 23 13.59 14.36 -12.91
N SER A 24 13.79 13.30 -12.11
CA SER A 24 13.16 12.02 -12.36
C SER A 24 11.68 12.33 -12.47
N ALA A 25 11.14 12.18 -13.68
CA ALA A 25 9.70 12.17 -13.86
C ALA A 25 9.22 11.00 -13.01
N GLN A 26 8.72 11.30 -11.80
CA GLN A 26 8.12 10.32 -10.92
C GLN A 26 6.98 9.70 -11.72
N THR A 27 7.18 8.46 -12.14
CA THR A 27 6.14 7.67 -12.79
C THR A 27 4.90 7.76 -11.91
N PRO A 28 3.73 8.16 -12.45
CA PRO A 28 2.52 8.21 -11.63
C PRO A 28 2.33 6.84 -10.99
N ASN A 29 2.28 6.83 -9.66
CA ASN A 29 2.33 5.60 -8.88
C ASN A 29 1.01 4.86 -9.08
N ALA A 30 0.97 3.93 -10.04
CA ALA A 30 -0.24 3.21 -10.37
C ALA A 30 -0.63 2.26 -9.23
N PHE A 31 -1.93 2.00 -9.12
CA PHE A 31 -2.42 1.03 -8.16
C PHE A 31 -1.78 -0.33 -8.43
N HIS A 32 -1.28 -0.99 -7.40
CA HIS A 32 -0.74 -2.34 -7.49
C HIS A 32 -1.08 -3.15 -6.25
N TRP A 33 -1.17 -4.46 -6.43
CA TRP A 33 -1.28 -5.40 -5.32
C TRP A 33 0.10 -5.58 -4.70
N VAL A 34 0.21 -5.26 -3.42
CA VAL A 34 1.43 -5.45 -2.64
C VAL A 34 1.59 -6.93 -2.35
N HIS A 35 2.75 -7.48 -2.67
CA HIS A 35 3.05 -8.88 -2.38
C HIS A 35 4.28 -8.96 -1.47
N PRO A 36 4.29 -9.83 -0.43
CA PRO A 36 5.40 -9.90 0.53
C PRO A 36 6.75 -10.22 -0.12
N ALA A 37 6.76 -10.93 -1.26
CA ALA A 37 7.99 -11.25 -1.99
C ALA A 37 8.54 -10.08 -2.83
N SER A 38 7.68 -9.25 -3.43
CA SER A 38 8.10 -8.10 -4.25
C SER A 38 8.31 -6.84 -3.42
N ASP A 39 7.49 -6.66 -2.38
CA ASP A 39 7.41 -5.43 -1.58
C ASP A 39 7.51 -5.72 -0.07
N PRO A 40 8.56 -6.43 0.38
CA PRO A 40 8.67 -6.92 1.77
C PRO A 40 8.67 -5.78 2.81
N LYS A 41 9.23 -4.62 2.44
CA LYS A 41 9.28 -3.45 3.32
C LYS A 41 7.88 -2.87 3.56
N LEU A 42 7.15 -2.60 2.48
CA LEU A 42 5.79 -2.07 2.54
C LEU A 42 4.84 -3.06 3.22
N TRP A 43 4.98 -4.36 2.92
CA TRP A 43 4.21 -5.41 3.57
C TRP A 43 4.43 -5.42 5.10
N LYS A 44 5.69 -5.34 5.54
CA LYS A 44 6.04 -5.29 6.98
C LYS A 44 5.53 -4.02 7.65
N GLU A 45 5.61 -2.89 6.97
CA GLU A 45 5.08 -1.62 7.47
C GLU A 45 3.57 -1.68 7.69
N ILE A 46 2.83 -2.25 6.73
CA ILE A 46 1.38 -2.41 6.83
C ILE A 46 1.00 -3.38 7.96
N LEU A 47 1.72 -4.49 8.10
CA LEU A 47 1.57 -5.40 9.25
C LEU A 47 1.72 -4.66 10.59
N GLN A 48 2.71 -3.78 10.71
CA GLN A 48 2.93 -3.02 11.93
C GLN A 48 1.80 -2.02 12.21
N LYS A 49 1.31 -1.33 11.18
CA LYS A 49 0.21 -0.36 11.31
C LYS A 49 -1.13 -1.01 11.65
N LEU A 50 -1.31 -2.29 11.33
CA LEU A 50 -2.53 -3.08 11.58
C LEU A 50 -2.40 -4.12 12.69
N ASN A 51 -1.38 -3.99 13.55
CA ASN A 51 -1.09 -5.00 14.57
C ASN A 51 -2.28 -5.24 15.53
N GLU A 52 -3.04 -4.20 15.86
CA GLU A 52 -4.23 -4.30 16.70
C GLU A 52 -5.34 -5.09 16.00
N GLU A 53 -5.61 -4.80 14.73
CA GLU A 53 -6.65 -5.47 13.93
C GLU A 53 -6.32 -6.94 13.65
N LEU A 54 -5.03 -7.26 13.54
CA LEU A 54 -4.53 -8.61 13.32
C LEU A 54 -4.48 -9.43 14.61
N THR A 55 -4.67 -8.80 15.76
CA THR A 55 -4.71 -9.52 17.03
C THR A 55 -5.97 -10.39 17.09
N PRO A 56 -5.85 -11.71 17.34
CA PRO A 56 -6.98 -12.60 17.51
C PRO A 56 -7.93 -12.13 18.61
N ASP A 57 -9.21 -12.45 18.47
CA ASP A 57 -10.17 -12.14 19.52
C ASP A 57 -9.94 -13.04 20.73
N GLN A 58 -9.98 -12.46 21.93
CA GLN A 58 -10.03 -13.26 23.14
C GLN A 58 -11.43 -13.86 23.31
N ALA A 59 -11.47 -15.17 23.59
CA ALA A 59 -12.70 -15.85 23.95
C ALA A 59 -13.23 -15.27 25.27
N THR A 60 -14.34 -14.54 25.23
CA THR A 60 -15.06 -14.12 26.44
C THR A 60 -16.26 -15.03 26.67
N PRO A 61 -16.66 -15.28 27.94
CA PRO A 61 -17.82 -16.13 28.26
C PRO A 61 -19.14 -15.67 27.62
N GLU A 62 -19.24 -14.37 27.28
CA GLU A 62 -20.43 -13.74 26.69
C GLU A 62 -20.46 -13.81 25.16
N LYS A 63 -19.31 -14.02 24.50
CA LYS A 63 -19.28 -14.22 23.05
C LYS A 63 -19.62 -15.66 22.76
N SER A 64 -20.65 -15.87 21.93
CA SER A 64 -20.97 -17.20 21.44
C SER A 64 -19.71 -17.80 20.80
N GLY A 65 -19.46 -19.10 20.97
CA GLY A 65 -18.24 -19.74 20.43
C GLY A 65 -18.13 -19.70 18.89
N ILE A 66 -19.08 -19.07 18.20
CA ILE A 66 -19.10 -18.83 16.75
C ILE A 66 -18.46 -17.46 16.43
N ASP A 67 -18.51 -16.50 17.35
CA ASP A 67 -18.02 -15.11 17.17
C ASP A 67 -16.56 -14.91 17.62
N VAL A 68 -15.85 -16.00 17.90
CA VAL A 68 -14.43 -15.97 18.28
C VAL A 68 -13.57 -16.22 17.04
N TYR A 69 -13.01 -15.15 16.47
CA TYR A 69 -12.04 -15.25 15.39
C TYR A 69 -10.67 -15.59 15.96
N GLY A 70 -10.32 -16.88 15.88
CA GLY A 70 -9.04 -17.40 16.38
C GLY A 70 -7.83 -16.91 15.59
N TYR A 71 -8.03 -16.52 14.33
CA TYR A 71 -6.96 -15.97 13.49
C TYR A 71 -7.50 -14.86 12.58
N LYS A 72 -6.82 -13.71 12.59
CA LYS A 72 -7.01 -12.62 11.63
C LYS A 72 -5.70 -12.43 10.87
N TYR A 73 -5.75 -12.33 9.55
CA TYR A 73 -4.55 -12.18 8.73
C TYR A 73 -4.79 -11.27 7.52
N LEU A 74 -3.69 -10.68 7.03
CA LEU A 74 -3.70 -9.92 5.78
C LEU A 74 -3.99 -10.84 4.61
N GLN A 75 -5.15 -10.66 3.99
CA GLN A 75 -5.56 -11.40 2.80
C GLN A 75 -5.05 -10.74 1.53
N LYS A 76 -5.31 -9.43 1.39
CA LYS A 76 -4.89 -8.63 0.24
C LYS A 76 -4.60 -7.20 0.64
N VAL A 77 -3.63 -6.60 -0.04
CA VAL A 77 -3.24 -5.20 0.13
C VAL A 77 -3.07 -4.59 -1.25
N GLY A 78 -3.82 -3.54 -1.54
CA GLY A 78 -3.66 -2.72 -2.74
C GLY A 78 -3.11 -1.34 -2.36
N ALA A 79 -2.00 -0.92 -2.93
CA ALA A 79 -1.39 0.38 -2.65
C ALA A 79 -1.52 1.33 -3.84
N PHE A 80 -1.75 2.61 -3.53
CA PHE A 80 -1.78 3.72 -4.48
C PHE A 80 -1.31 5.00 -3.77
N ASP A 81 -0.25 5.62 -4.29
CA ASP A 81 0.42 6.76 -3.65
C ASP A 81 0.71 6.53 -2.15
N HIS A 82 0.05 7.30 -1.28
CA HIS A 82 0.18 7.23 0.18
C HIS A 82 -1.00 6.53 0.83
N SER A 83 -1.81 5.79 0.07
CA SER A 83 -2.99 5.07 0.55
C SER A 83 -2.87 3.59 0.26
N ALA A 84 -3.41 2.77 1.16
CA ALA A 84 -3.56 1.34 0.96
C ALA A 84 -4.98 0.88 1.30
N LEU A 85 -5.58 0.11 0.39
CA LEU A 85 -6.73 -0.72 0.66
C LEU A 85 -6.22 -2.02 1.29
N VAL A 86 -6.68 -2.33 2.49
CA VAL A 86 -6.28 -3.53 3.21
C VAL A 86 -7.48 -4.39 3.49
N ILE A 87 -7.42 -5.65 3.09
CA ILE A 87 -8.44 -6.68 3.34
C ILE A 87 -7.87 -7.69 4.32
N LEU A 88 -8.54 -7.86 5.44
CA LEU A 88 -8.27 -8.88 6.44
C LEU A 88 -9.28 -10.01 6.30
N ASP A 89 -8.80 -11.24 6.37
CA ASP A 89 -9.63 -12.43 6.44
C ASP A 89 -9.68 -12.93 7.89
N HIS A 90 -10.87 -13.34 8.30
CA HIS A 90 -11.14 -13.83 9.64
C HIS A 90 -11.41 -15.33 9.58
N ARG A 91 -10.55 -16.11 10.22
CA ARG A 91 -10.78 -17.53 10.45
C ARG A 91 -11.29 -17.75 11.87
N PRO A 92 -12.54 -18.22 12.05
CA PRO A 92 -13.04 -18.64 13.36
C PRO A 92 -12.18 -19.73 14.00
N ALA A 93 -12.24 -19.82 15.33
CA ALA A 93 -11.40 -20.74 16.12
C ALA A 93 -11.89 -22.20 16.16
N LYS A 94 -13.13 -22.48 15.72
CA LYS A 94 -13.73 -23.84 15.78
C LYS A 94 -13.33 -24.73 14.61
N GLU A 95 -13.65 -26.01 14.68
CA GLU A 95 -13.53 -26.92 13.55
C GLU A 95 -14.78 -26.84 12.67
N VAL A 96 -14.61 -26.93 11.35
CA VAL A 96 -15.73 -26.86 10.39
C VAL A 96 -16.55 -28.15 10.46
N SER A 97 -17.83 -28.05 10.82
CA SER A 97 -18.79 -29.16 10.74
C SER A 97 -19.93 -28.82 9.77
N LYS A 98 -20.64 -29.83 9.28
CA LYS A 98 -21.84 -29.63 8.43
C LYS A 98 -22.95 -28.80 9.11
N ASP A 99 -22.97 -28.79 10.44
CA ASP A 99 -23.95 -28.05 11.23
C ASP A 99 -23.50 -26.60 11.53
N ASN A 100 -22.29 -26.22 11.12
CA ASN A 100 -21.70 -24.90 11.28
C ASN A 100 -20.85 -24.58 10.04
N GLU A 101 -21.49 -24.49 8.88
CA GLU A 101 -20.85 -24.05 7.62
C GLU A 101 -20.35 -22.60 7.76
N TRP A 102 -19.16 -22.33 7.23
CA TRP A 102 -18.40 -21.14 7.57
C TRP A 102 -18.72 -20.04 6.58
N ASN A 103 -19.28 -18.95 7.08
CA ASN A 103 -19.27 -17.70 6.35
C ASN A 103 -17.85 -17.11 6.48
N VAL A 104 -17.19 -16.90 5.34
CA VAL A 104 -15.91 -16.19 5.33
C VAL A 104 -16.20 -14.72 5.57
N TYR A 105 -15.76 -14.20 6.70
CA TYR A 105 -15.94 -12.81 7.08
C TYR A 105 -14.66 -12.03 6.82
N TYR A 106 -14.82 -10.87 6.19
CA TYR A 106 -13.71 -9.98 5.90
C TYR A 106 -13.89 -8.67 6.66
N SER A 107 -12.77 -8.09 7.10
CA SER A 107 -12.71 -6.66 7.39
C SER A 107 -11.92 -5.96 6.29
N ALA A 108 -12.27 -4.71 6.01
CA ALA A 108 -11.49 -3.91 5.08
C ALA A 108 -11.26 -2.51 5.63
N PHE A 109 -10.10 -1.96 5.30
CA PHE A 109 -9.64 -0.68 5.80
C PHE A 109 -9.02 0.14 4.67
N ASN A 110 -9.27 1.45 4.70
CA ASN A 110 -8.41 2.41 4.04
C ASN A 110 -7.33 2.85 5.04
N LEU A 111 -6.07 2.68 4.67
CA LEU A 111 -4.89 3.00 5.46
C LEU A 111 -4.11 4.12 4.78
N ASP A 112 -3.89 5.23 5.48
CA ASP A 112 -2.92 6.25 5.10
C ASP A 112 -1.53 5.75 5.49
N LEU A 113 -0.68 5.49 4.50
CA LEU A 113 0.68 4.98 4.69
C LEU A 113 1.59 6.02 5.36
N THR A 114 1.37 7.31 5.12
CA THR A 114 2.16 8.38 5.73
C THR A 114 1.82 8.57 7.20
N THR A 115 0.54 8.70 7.53
CA THR A 115 0.10 9.01 8.90
C THR A 115 -0.19 7.78 9.75
N GLY A 116 -0.39 6.62 9.12
CA GLY A 116 -0.86 5.40 9.78
C GLY A 116 -2.34 5.44 10.18
N ARG A 117 -3.08 6.50 9.80
CA ARG A 117 -4.51 6.59 10.08
C ARG A 117 -5.26 5.54 9.28
N LYS A 118 -6.14 4.81 9.96
CA LYS A 118 -6.99 3.75 9.39
C LYS A 118 -8.44 4.14 9.52
N SER A 119 -9.23 3.81 8.50
CA SER A 119 -10.69 3.93 8.52
C SER A 119 -11.30 2.62 8.03
N SER A 120 -12.30 2.13 8.76
CA SER A 120 -13.03 0.92 8.40
C SER A 120 -13.88 1.18 7.16
N ILE A 121 -13.97 0.19 6.28
CA ILE A 121 -14.90 0.19 5.17
C ILE A 121 -16.15 -0.56 5.62
N GLU A 122 -17.28 0.14 5.65
CA GLU A 122 -18.56 -0.44 6.04
C GLU A 122 -18.97 -1.58 5.09
N HIS A 123 -19.64 -2.58 5.65
CA HIS A 123 -20.14 -3.75 4.92
C HIS A 123 -19.06 -4.62 4.26
N ALA A 124 -17.82 -4.57 4.75
CA ALA A 124 -16.73 -5.41 4.27
C ALA A 124 -17.00 -6.91 4.46
N GLU A 125 -17.86 -7.30 5.40
CA GLU A 125 -18.31 -8.68 5.58
C GLU A 125 -19.02 -9.25 4.35
N GLN A 126 -19.46 -8.39 3.44
CA GLN A 126 -20.10 -8.75 2.18
C GLN A 126 -19.14 -8.68 0.98
N LEU A 127 -17.83 -8.57 1.20
CA LEU A 127 -16.82 -8.50 0.14
C LEU A 127 -16.89 -9.67 -0.86
N TRP A 128 -17.40 -10.82 -0.45
CA TRP A 128 -17.65 -11.97 -1.33
C TRP A 128 -18.75 -11.71 -2.38
N HIS A 129 -19.65 -10.75 -2.13
CA HIS A 129 -20.60 -10.24 -3.12
C HIS A 129 -20.03 -9.13 -3.99
N TRP A 130 -18.90 -8.53 -3.61
CA TRP A 130 -18.37 -7.38 -4.32
C TRP A 130 -17.76 -7.84 -5.63
N LYS A 131 -18.41 -7.44 -6.73
CA LYS A 131 -17.82 -7.49 -8.04
C LYS A 131 -17.06 -6.19 -8.26
N PHE A 132 -15.73 -6.25 -8.32
CA PHE A 132 -14.91 -5.11 -8.72
C PHE A 132 -15.19 -4.79 -10.20
N VAL A 133 -16.15 -3.91 -10.48
CA VAL A 133 -16.57 -3.59 -11.85
C VAL A 133 -15.58 -2.61 -12.51
N LYS A 134 -15.10 -1.60 -11.77
CA LYS A 134 -14.10 -0.61 -12.21
C LYS A 134 -13.46 0.09 -11.00
N LEU A 135 -12.20 0.50 -11.13
CA LEU A 135 -11.52 1.38 -10.15
C LEU A 135 -12.17 2.77 -10.17
N ALA A 136 -12.60 3.26 -9.01
CA ALA A 136 -13.00 4.66 -8.87
C ALA A 136 -11.74 5.50 -8.66
N ARG A 137 -11.50 6.46 -9.54
CA ARG A 137 -10.48 7.49 -9.39
C ARG A 137 -11.16 8.75 -8.85
N PHE A 138 -10.81 9.16 -7.64
CA PHE A 138 -11.20 10.46 -7.12
C PHE A 138 -10.24 11.49 -7.72
N ASP A 139 -10.67 12.18 -8.78
CA ASP A 139 -9.89 13.31 -9.28
C ASP A 139 -9.91 14.44 -8.23
N PRO A 140 -8.78 15.15 -8.02
CA PRO A 140 -8.75 16.27 -7.10
C PRO A 140 -9.72 17.34 -7.57
N LEU A 141 -10.56 17.84 -6.65
CA LEU A 141 -11.49 18.94 -6.89
C LEU A 141 -10.72 20.12 -7.48
N ARG A 142 -10.87 20.35 -8.79
CA ARG A 142 -10.46 21.63 -9.36
C ARG A 142 -11.47 22.67 -8.88
N LEU A 143 -11.10 23.39 -7.82
CA LEU A 143 -11.70 24.67 -7.51
C LEU A 143 -11.59 25.52 -8.77
N ARG A 144 -12.73 25.80 -9.40
CA ARG A 144 -12.81 26.75 -10.51
C ARG A 144 -12.58 28.14 -9.91
N THR A 145 -11.41 28.71 -10.18
CA THR A 145 -11.20 30.16 -10.18
C THR A 145 -12.05 30.81 -11.25
#